data_AF-A0AA39I5J1-F1
#
_entry.id   AF-A0AA39I5J1-F1
#
_cell.length_a   1.000
_cell.length_b   1.000
_cell.length_c   1.000
_cell.angle_alpha   90.00
_cell.angle_beta   90.00
_cell.angle_gamma   90.00
#
_symmetry.space_group_name_H-M   'P 1'
#
loop_
_entity.id
_entity.type
_entity.pdbx_description
1 polymer ?
#
loop_
_entity_poly.entity_id
_entity_poly.type
_entity_poly.pdbx_seq_one_letter_code
_entity_poly.pdbx_strand_id
1 'polypeptide(L)'
;MSIRPWLISVLPYSLLLLLGGSGCSAACEAETISEFNRTCEFGVVVENATSLNIVRSKYEQDVVLECPYFGNPAPTVNWWLIHPLTHLGTYNPANGTAETFWSRNGSYEVLVGGGLLLRRTGRHLVERYRCNIANEYGNVSAIIRYRLDLSDWYSTDIFDSVFWGSLLCAVFVCAVTFVLNIIWILCRKLFLWWINRAERLSRVRSMAEAMEKYRRQQLENLHEKYHRRVTTIRDNYHVQVEQIRSSYANQVERFRDYRHTQFEHMTQHLDNLRENYNQQMGRMRDFGARRAEQLLESYERQVNRLRTFSLQQRLKLQRQYKVKQRYLNKLLEAFADPNNPEAVSKREAAIREALELPDPPRSPLSRSSSYYSLPEYVLDEDGSLHNPPRSVIPLKRFKLNKEMMASPDDSPSCSGISPTTCTSLPGTSGSTPL
;
A
#
# COMPACT_ATOMS: atom_id res chain seq x y z
N MET A 1 62.63 -27.73 21.70
CA MET A 1 62.78 -28.80 20.70
C MET A 1 63.92 -28.41 19.76
N SER A 2 64.99 -29.19 19.81
CA SER A 2 66.24 -29.04 19.06
C SER A 2 66.07 -29.59 17.65
N ILE A 3 66.38 -28.82 16.61
CA ILE A 3 66.72 -29.37 15.29
C ILE A 3 67.89 -28.55 14.71
N ARG A 4 69.02 -29.23 14.60
CA ARG A 4 70.28 -28.79 13.97
C ARG A 4 70.13 -28.74 12.44
N PRO A 5 70.83 -27.82 11.75
CA PRO A 5 71.01 -27.88 10.30
C PRO A 5 72.07 -28.92 9.92
N TRP A 6 71.79 -29.64 8.83
CA TRP A 6 72.68 -30.63 8.23
C TRP A 6 73.82 -29.96 7.45
N LEU A 7 75.04 -30.37 7.79
CA LEU A 7 76.28 -30.15 7.04
C LEU A 7 76.22 -30.85 5.68
N ILE A 8 76.47 -30.11 4.60
CA ILE A 8 76.87 -30.68 3.31
C ILE A 8 78.36 -30.40 3.14
N SER A 9 79.14 -31.44 3.43
CA SER A 9 80.55 -31.58 3.08
C SER A 9 80.67 -31.97 1.61
N VAL A 10 81.35 -31.15 0.80
CA VAL A 10 81.83 -31.54 -0.53
C VAL A 10 83.36 -31.51 -0.50
N LEU A 11 83.95 -32.69 -0.42
CA LEU A 11 85.33 -32.98 -0.81
C LEU A 11 85.35 -33.36 -2.29
N PRO A 12 86.37 -32.96 -3.06
CA PRO A 12 86.84 -33.77 -4.16
C PRO A 12 88.25 -34.32 -3.89
N TYR A 13 88.40 -35.55 -4.38
CA TYR A 13 89.51 -36.48 -4.34
C TYR A 13 90.70 -36.12 -5.24
N SER A 14 91.83 -36.79 -4.97
CA SER A 14 92.93 -37.22 -5.87
C SER A 14 94.13 -36.26 -6.02
N LEU A 15 95.37 -36.56 -5.56
CA LEU A 15 96.29 -37.68 -5.83
C LEU A 15 97.11 -37.46 -7.13
N LEU A 16 98.45 -37.57 -7.03
CA LEU A 16 99.59 -37.25 -7.95
C LEU A 16 100.44 -36.11 -7.32
N LEU A 17 101.73 -36.18 -7.02
CA LEU A 17 102.84 -37.07 -7.41
C LEU A 17 103.96 -36.97 -6.37
N LEU A 18 104.60 -38.12 -6.09
CA LEU A 18 105.91 -38.26 -5.47
C LEU A 18 107.03 -37.83 -6.42
N LEU A 19 108.05 -37.16 -5.88
CA LEU A 19 109.49 -37.07 -6.25
C LEU A 19 110.01 -35.86 -5.45
N GLY A 20 110.82 -35.98 -4.39
CA GLY A 20 112.17 -36.54 -4.36
C GLY A 20 113.15 -35.38 -4.14
N GLY A 21 113.90 -35.36 -3.03
CA GLY A 21 115.00 -34.39 -2.85
C GLY A 21 115.25 -33.93 -1.41
N SER A 22 115.97 -34.75 -0.65
CA SER A 22 116.68 -34.38 0.58
C SER A 22 117.90 -33.50 0.28
N GLY A 23 118.16 -32.48 1.09
CA GLY A 23 119.42 -31.73 1.05
C GLY A 23 119.51 -30.61 2.10
N CYS A 24 120.03 -30.93 3.28
CA CYS A 24 120.57 -29.95 4.22
C CYS A 24 121.90 -29.39 3.68
N SER A 25 122.13 -28.08 3.78
CA SER A 25 123.43 -27.54 4.21
C SER A 25 123.31 -26.04 4.46
N ALA A 26 123.80 -25.64 5.63
CA ALA A 26 124.01 -24.29 6.07
C ALA A 26 125.08 -23.55 5.24
N ALA A 27 124.94 -22.23 5.15
CA ALA A 27 126.06 -21.30 5.01
C ALA A 27 125.60 -19.95 5.58
N CYS A 28 126.18 -19.56 6.73
CA CYS A 28 126.13 -18.20 7.21
C CYS A 28 127.02 -17.36 6.30
N GLU A 29 126.40 -16.54 5.45
CA GLU A 29 127.08 -15.50 4.70
C GLU A 29 126.34 -14.20 4.99
N ALA A 30 126.74 -13.54 6.07
CA ALA A 30 126.24 -12.23 6.47
C ALA A 30 127.36 -11.21 6.23
N GLU A 31 127.34 -10.60 5.04
CA GLU A 31 128.13 -9.42 4.74
C GLU A 31 127.42 -8.15 5.24
N THR A 32 128.21 -7.32 5.92
CA THR A 32 128.01 -5.89 6.22
C THR A 32 127.09 -5.48 7.38
N ILE A 33 127.72 -5.14 8.52
CA ILE A 33 127.18 -4.27 9.56
C ILE A 33 128.01 -2.97 9.57
N SER A 34 127.30 -1.84 9.52
CA SER A 34 127.83 -0.49 9.77
C SER A 34 128.27 -0.34 11.23
N GLU A 35 129.43 0.31 11.43
CA GLU A 35 130.20 0.47 12.69
C GLU A 35 130.98 -0.78 13.14
N PHE A 36 132.01 -1.03 12.34
CA PHE A 36 133.07 -2.00 12.58
C PHE A 36 133.99 -1.51 13.72
N ASN A 37 133.76 -1.97 14.95
CA ASN A 37 134.86 -2.10 15.91
C ASN A 37 135.52 -3.46 15.63
N ARG A 38 136.84 -3.47 15.40
CA ARG A 38 137.60 -4.58 14.74
C ARG A 38 137.74 -5.87 15.56
N THR A 39 136.91 -6.09 16.56
CA THR A 39 136.85 -7.33 17.33
C THR A 39 135.39 -7.78 17.37
N CYS A 40 135.08 -9.00 16.90
CA CYS A 40 133.73 -9.60 16.99
C CYS A 40 133.40 -9.98 18.45
N GLU A 41 133.60 -9.05 19.38
CA GLU A 41 133.48 -9.27 20.82
C GLU A 41 132.08 -8.98 21.34
N PHE A 42 131.30 -8.14 20.64
CA PHE A 42 130.00 -7.67 21.10
C PHE A 42 129.18 -7.04 19.97
N GLY A 43 127.88 -7.33 19.88
CA GLY A 43 126.98 -6.67 18.92
C GLY A 43 125.58 -7.26 18.82
N VAL A 44 124.77 -6.65 17.94
CA VAL A 44 123.40 -7.08 17.60
C VAL A 44 123.39 -7.56 16.16
N VAL A 45 122.84 -8.75 15.91
CA VAL A 45 122.68 -9.26 14.56
C VAL A 45 121.45 -8.60 13.95
N VAL A 46 121.63 -7.85 12.87
CA VAL A 46 120.49 -7.37 12.07
C VAL A 46 120.59 -8.09 10.74
N GLU A 47 119.69 -9.03 10.50
CA GLU A 47 119.58 -9.70 9.20
C GLU A 47 119.23 -8.63 8.14
N ASN A 48 120.19 -8.32 7.27
CA ASN A 48 120.10 -7.38 6.14
C ASN A 48 119.75 -5.93 6.51
N ALA A 49 120.74 -5.02 6.41
CA ALA A 49 120.57 -3.58 6.62
C ALA A 49 119.52 -2.89 5.70
N THR A 50 119.11 -3.55 4.61
CA THR A 50 118.11 -3.06 3.64
C THR A 50 116.68 -3.49 3.97
N SER A 51 116.48 -4.56 4.73
CA SER A 51 115.17 -4.93 5.26
C SER A 51 115.03 -4.38 6.67
N LEU A 52 114.20 -3.35 6.80
CA LEU A 52 113.66 -2.95 8.09
C LEU A 52 113.12 -4.22 8.79
N ASN A 53 113.68 -4.61 9.94
CA ASN A 53 113.17 -5.70 10.78
C ASN A 53 111.71 -5.41 11.17
N ILE A 54 110.78 -5.79 10.30
CA ILE A 54 109.35 -5.56 10.42
C ILE A 54 108.72 -6.86 10.85
N VAL A 55 108.30 -6.93 12.11
CA VAL A 55 107.51 -8.05 12.61
C VAL A 55 106.03 -7.74 12.36
N ARG A 56 105.33 -8.69 11.74
CA ARG A 56 103.89 -8.58 11.46
C ARG A 56 103.10 -9.65 12.19
N SER A 57 101.90 -9.30 12.64
CA SER A 57 100.95 -10.28 13.16
C SER A 57 99.50 -9.86 12.98
N LYS A 58 98.59 -10.81 13.18
CA LYS A 58 97.15 -10.60 13.11
C LYS A 58 96.63 -9.83 14.33
N TYR A 59 95.46 -9.21 14.18
CA TYR A 59 94.77 -8.55 15.29
C TYR A 59 94.50 -9.51 16.46
N GLU A 60 94.77 -9.03 17.67
CA GLU A 60 94.64 -9.76 18.95
C GLU A 60 95.53 -11.00 19.12
N GLN A 61 96.53 -11.18 18.27
CA GLN A 61 97.50 -12.27 18.41
C GLN A 61 98.68 -11.84 19.29
N ASP A 62 99.21 -12.78 20.08
CA ASP A 62 100.43 -12.56 20.88
C ASP A 62 101.68 -12.75 20.02
N VAL A 63 102.66 -11.85 20.16
CA VAL A 63 103.86 -11.81 19.31
C VAL A 63 105.10 -11.54 20.14
N VAL A 64 106.16 -12.29 19.88
CA VAL A 64 107.47 -12.05 20.47
C VAL A 64 108.35 -11.26 19.50
N LEU A 65 108.89 -10.15 19.96
CA LEU A 65 109.94 -9.41 19.28
C LEU A 65 111.29 -9.96 19.73
N GLU A 66 111.99 -10.60 18.82
CA GLU A 66 113.32 -11.16 19.07
C GLU A 66 114.39 -10.11 18.80
N CYS A 67 115.41 -10.07 19.66
CA CYS A 67 116.59 -9.23 19.49
C CYS A 67 117.82 -10.12 19.56
N PRO A 68 118.36 -10.57 18.42
CA PRO A 68 119.50 -11.49 18.42
C PRO A 68 120.79 -10.73 18.74
N TYR A 69 121.45 -11.10 19.84
CA TYR A 69 122.66 -10.45 20.35
C TYR A 69 123.80 -11.44 20.59
N PHE A 70 125.03 -10.94 20.54
CA PHE A 70 126.22 -11.71 20.88
C PHE A 70 127.18 -10.87 21.72
N GLY A 71 127.89 -11.53 22.65
CA GLY A 71 128.95 -10.90 23.43
C GLY A 71 129.40 -11.76 24.60
N ASN A 72 130.67 -11.61 25.01
CA ASN A 72 131.25 -12.26 26.19
C ASN A 72 131.92 -11.20 27.09
N PRO A 73 131.48 -10.98 28.35
CA PRO A 73 130.38 -11.66 29.06
C PRO A 73 129.01 -11.39 28.42
N ALA A 74 128.02 -12.24 28.72
CA ALA A 74 126.69 -12.13 28.11
C ALA A 74 126.06 -10.76 28.44
N PRO A 75 125.65 -9.98 27.43
CA PRO A 75 125.26 -8.59 27.66
C PRO A 75 123.81 -8.46 28.15
N THR A 76 123.55 -7.38 28.89
CA THR A 76 122.20 -7.06 29.38
C THR A 76 121.33 -6.49 28.26
N VAL A 77 120.06 -6.90 28.19
CA VAL A 77 119.12 -6.49 27.14
C VAL A 77 118.08 -5.54 27.73
N ASN A 78 118.00 -4.31 27.22
CA ASN A 78 117.02 -3.32 27.64
C ASN A 78 116.06 -3.00 26.49
N TRP A 79 114.76 -3.01 26.78
CA TRP A 79 113.74 -2.66 25.80
C TRP A 79 113.19 -1.27 26.04
N TRP A 80 113.14 -0.49 24.96
CA TRP A 80 112.66 0.89 24.95
C TRP A 80 111.61 1.08 23.86
N LEU A 81 110.55 1.80 24.19
CA LEU A 81 109.68 2.39 23.18
C LEU A 81 110.35 3.65 22.64
N ILE A 82 110.26 3.91 21.33
CA ILE A 82 110.89 5.11 20.74
C ILE A 82 110.01 6.35 20.91
N HIS A 83 108.67 6.23 20.85
CA HIS A 83 107.76 7.38 20.94
C HIS A 83 106.47 7.08 21.74
N PRO A 84 106.36 7.47 23.03
CA PRO A 84 107.32 8.20 23.84
C PRO A 84 108.53 7.34 24.23
N LEU A 85 109.68 7.97 24.48
CA LEU A 85 110.87 7.28 24.97
C LEU A 85 110.58 6.70 26.37
N THR A 86 110.22 5.42 26.44
CA THR A 86 109.76 4.77 27.68
C THR A 86 110.51 3.45 27.86
N HIS A 87 111.06 3.25 29.05
CA HIS A 87 111.75 2.01 29.39
C HIS A 87 110.72 0.92 29.72
N LEU A 88 110.72 -0.16 28.93
CA LEU A 88 109.76 -1.25 29.06
C LEU A 88 110.23 -2.27 30.10
N GLY A 89 111.49 -2.68 30.02
CA GLY A 89 112.04 -3.74 30.86
C GLY A 89 113.48 -4.08 30.53
N THR A 90 114.10 -4.83 31.43
CA THR A 90 115.49 -5.28 31.33
C THR A 90 115.56 -6.78 31.55
N TYR A 91 116.42 -7.44 30.78
CA TYR A 91 116.80 -8.83 30.96
C TYR A 91 118.29 -8.90 31.27
N ASN A 92 118.62 -9.49 32.43
CA ASN A 92 120.02 -9.72 32.82
C ASN A 92 120.34 -11.22 32.68
N PRO A 93 121.20 -11.62 31.71
CA PRO A 93 121.55 -13.02 31.51
C PRO A 93 122.38 -13.61 32.67
N ALA A 94 123.10 -12.80 33.46
CA ALA A 94 123.91 -13.29 34.56
C ALA A 94 123.06 -13.89 35.70
N ASN A 95 121.88 -13.30 35.95
CA ASN A 95 120.95 -13.74 36.98
C ASN A 95 119.76 -14.53 36.40
N GLY A 96 119.61 -14.56 35.07
CA GLY A 96 118.45 -15.14 34.38
C GLY A 96 117.14 -14.40 34.67
N THR A 97 117.20 -13.17 35.20
CA THR A 97 116.02 -12.41 35.62
C THR A 97 115.57 -11.44 34.52
N ALA A 98 114.28 -11.47 34.21
CA ALA A 98 113.61 -10.52 33.33
C ALA A 98 112.65 -9.67 34.17
N GLU A 99 112.81 -8.35 34.10
CA GLU A 99 111.99 -7.39 34.84
C GLU A 99 111.29 -6.44 33.87
N THR A 100 109.98 -6.28 34.04
CA THR A 100 109.17 -5.33 33.28
C THR A 100 108.87 -4.12 34.15
N PHE A 101 109.41 -2.95 33.79
CA PHE A 101 109.22 -1.71 34.55
C PHE A 101 107.94 -0.98 34.16
N TRP A 102 107.58 -1.01 32.88
CA TRP A 102 106.39 -0.33 32.40
C TRP A 102 105.62 -1.20 31.41
N SER A 103 104.32 -1.34 31.66
CA SER A 103 103.41 -2.03 30.76
C SER A 103 102.09 -1.28 30.66
N ARG A 104 101.64 -1.00 29.43
CA ARG A 104 100.31 -0.46 29.16
C ARG A 104 99.31 -1.61 29.31
N ASN A 105 98.56 -1.64 30.42
CA ASN A 105 97.54 -2.67 30.69
C ASN A 105 98.04 -4.14 30.58
N GLY A 106 99.32 -4.40 30.83
CA GLY A 106 99.88 -5.75 30.70
C GLY A 106 100.14 -6.19 29.26
N SER A 107 100.12 -5.27 28.29
CA SER A 107 100.42 -5.56 26.87
C SER A 107 101.88 -5.85 26.59
N TYR A 108 102.79 -5.41 27.46
CA TYR A 108 104.24 -5.65 27.34
C TYR A 108 104.72 -6.59 28.43
N GLU A 109 105.50 -7.59 28.04
CA GLU A 109 106.17 -8.51 28.96
C GLU A 109 107.55 -8.88 28.40
N VAL A 110 108.61 -8.74 29.19
CA VAL A 110 109.96 -9.16 28.79
C VAL A 110 110.14 -10.62 29.19
N LEU A 111 110.49 -11.46 28.23
CA LEU A 111 110.66 -12.90 28.44
C LEU A 111 112.08 -13.23 28.88
N VAL A 112 112.22 -14.34 29.61
CA VAL A 112 113.52 -14.95 29.92
C VAL A 112 114.13 -15.42 28.60
N GLY A 113 115.26 -14.83 28.21
CA GLY A 113 115.84 -14.96 26.87
C GLY A 113 115.97 -13.64 26.10
N GLY A 114 115.48 -12.53 26.66
CA GLY A 114 115.73 -11.18 26.13
C GLY A 114 114.76 -10.73 25.05
N GLY A 115 113.74 -11.53 24.72
CA GLY A 115 112.65 -11.14 23.81
C GLY A 115 111.57 -10.29 24.50
N LEU A 116 110.87 -9.45 23.73
CA LEU A 116 109.73 -8.67 24.21
C LEU A 116 108.42 -9.27 23.67
N LEU A 117 107.58 -9.81 24.55
CA LEU A 117 106.24 -10.26 24.24
C LEU A 117 105.25 -9.08 24.21
N LEU A 118 104.56 -8.94 23.09
CA LEU A 118 103.40 -8.09 22.90
C LEU A 118 102.14 -8.96 23.05
N ARG A 119 101.39 -8.74 24.13
CA ARG A 119 100.11 -9.43 24.39
C ARG A 119 98.94 -8.68 23.78
N ARG A 120 98.02 -9.42 23.15
CA ARG A 120 96.82 -8.93 22.45
C ARG A 120 97.15 -7.76 21.52
N THR A 121 97.86 -8.07 20.44
CA THR A 121 98.34 -7.03 19.55
C THR A 121 97.19 -6.20 18.95
N GLY A 122 97.33 -4.88 19.03
CA GLY A 122 96.32 -3.95 18.52
C GLY A 122 96.97 -2.76 17.84
N ARG A 123 96.15 -1.88 17.25
CA ARG A 123 96.63 -0.66 16.57
C ARG A 123 97.47 0.25 17.48
N HIS A 124 97.24 0.19 18.79
CA HIS A 124 97.92 0.99 19.80
C HIS A 124 99.34 0.49 20.15
N LEU A 125 99.73 -0.70 19.68
CA LEU A 125 101.06 -1.31 19.85
C LEU A 125 101.90 -1.18 18.58
N VAL A 126 101.35 -0.62 17.50
CA VAL A 126 102.05 -0.45 16.21
C VAL A 126 103.06 0.69 16.34
N GLU A 127 104.28 0.33 16.73
CA GLU A 127 105.35 1.27 17.04
C GLU A 127 106.75 0.73 16.69
N ARG A 128 107.75 1.57 16.96
CA ARG A 128 109.16 1.20 16.83
C ARG A 128 109.72 0.93 18.22
N TYR A 129 110.27 -0.26 18.38
CA TYR A 129 110.91 -0.70 19.61
C TYR A 129 112.42 -0.64 19.42
N ARG A 130 113.13 -0.14 20.43
CA ARG A 130 114.58 -0.12 20.48
C ARG A 130 115.04 -1.16 21.51
N CYS A 131 115.78 -2.15 21.04
CA CYS A 131 116.53 -3.06 21.88
C CYS A 131 117.92 -2.46 22.09
N ASN A 132 118.26 -2.11 23.33
CA ASN A 132 119.56 -1.58 23.71
C ASN A 132 120.28 -2.62 24.53
N ILE A 133 121.41 -3.09 24.03
CA ILE A 133 122.21 -4.11 24.67
C ILE A 133 123.46 -3.44 25.24
N ALA A 134 123.81 -3.80 26.47
CA ALA A 134 124.88 -3.16 27.22
C ALA A 134 125.81 -4.21 27.85
N ASN A 135 127.11 -4.02 27.65
CA ASN A 135 128.18 -4.83 28.23
C ASN A 135 129.30 -3.93 28.79
N GLU A 136 130.30 -4.53 29.45
CA GLU A 136 131.50 -3.82 29.93
C GLU A 136 132.25 -3.10 28.79
N TYR A 137 132.15 -3.62 27.56
CA TYR A 137 132.79 -3.06 26.38
C TYR A 137 132.01 -1.90 25.71
N GLY A 138 130.75 -1.67 26.08
CA GLY A 138 129.93 -0.59 25.54
C GLY A 138 128.46 -0.95 25.31
N ASN A 139 127.72 -0.02 24.68
CA ASN A 139 126.28 -0.15 24.42
C ASN A 139 125.99 -0.09 22.92
N VAL A 140 125.25 -1.06 22.39
CA VAL A 140 124.81 -1.11 20.99
C VAL A 140 123.30 -1.30 20.96
N SER A 141 122.61 -0.59 20.06
CA SER A 141 121.15 -0.65 19.97
C SER A 141 120.64 -0.99 18.57
N ALA A 142 119.56 -1.74 18.50
CA ALA A 142 118.84 -2.09 17.27
C ALA A 142 117.38 -1.63 17.35
N ILE A 143 116.80 -1.29 16.19
CA ILE A 143 115.41 -0.82 16.09
C ILE A 143 114.57 -1.85 15.33
N ILE A 144 113.52 -2.32 15.97
CA ILE A 144 112.55 -3.28 15.43
C ILE A 144 111.22 -2.54 15.23
N ARG A 145 110.58 -2.74 14.08
CA ARG A 145 109.30 -2.08 13.74
C ARG A 145 108.17 -3.10 13.79
N TYR A 146 107.22 -2.91 14.69
CA TYR A 146 106.03 -3.77 14.72
C TYR A 146 104.94 -3.19 13.83
N ARG A 147 104.29 -4.02 13.01
CA ARG A 147 103.13 -3.64 12.19
C ARG A 147 102.03 -4.68 12.29
N LEU A 148 100.78 -4.21 12.27
CA LEU A 148 99.63 -5.10 12.23
C LEU A 148 99.37 -5.54 10.79
N ASP A 149 99.09 -6.82 10.59
CA ASP A 149 98.61 -7.37 9.33
C ASP A 149 97.07 -7.34 9.31
N LEU A 150 96.50 -6.53 8.42
CA LEU A 150 95.05 -6.41 8.22
C LEU A 150 94.57 -7.13 6.94
N SER A 151 95.44 -7.91 6.28
CA SER A 151 95.09 -8.62 5.05
C SER A 151 93.91 -9.60 5.25
N ASP A 152 93.84 -10.24 6.41
CA ASP A 152 92.76 -11.17 6.80
C ASP A 152 91.40 -10.47 6.83
N TRP A 153 91.34 -9.20 7.23
CA TRP A 153 90.08 -8.45 7.37
C TRP A 153 89.42 -8.10 6.04
N TYR A 154 90.21 -8.05 4.96
CA TYR A 154 89.73 -7.85 3.59
C TYR A 154 89.57 -9.17 2.83
N SER A 155 89.89 -10.30 3.46
CA SER A 155 89.71 -11.61 2.83
C SER A 155 88.25 -12.05 2.92
N THR A 156 87.72 -12.49 1.76
CA THR A 156 86.49 -13.25 1.45
C THR A 156 85.15 -12.92 2.14
N ASP A 157 85.11 -12.64 3.44
CA ASP A 157 83.87 -12.58 4.22
C ASP A 157 82.98 -11.40 3.85
N ILE A 158 83.57 -10.25 3.46
CA ILE A 158 82.82 -9.07 3.04
C ILE A 158 82.14 -9.31 1.69
N PHE A 159 82.84 -9.95 0.75
CA PHE A 159 82.30 -10.20 -0.59
C PHE A 159 81.22 -11.29 -0.57
N ASP A 160 81.43 -12.35 0.20
CA ASP A 160 80.43 -13.41 0.37
C ASP A 160 79.15 -12.87 1.01
N SER A 161 79.25 -12.05 2.06
CA SER A 161 78.08 -11.45 2.71
C SER A 161 77.27 -10.55 1.78
N VAL A 162 77.94 -9.73 0.94
CA VAL A 162 77.25 -8.83 0.01
C VAL A 162 76.59 -9.60 -1.12
N PHE A 163 77.26 -10.64 -1.64
CA PHE A 163 76.73 -11.50 -2.68
C PHE A 163 75.46 -12.24 -2.24
N TRP A 164 75.50 -12.89 -1.08
CA TRP A 164 74.34 -13.60 -0.53
C TRP A 164 73.20 -12.64 -0.15
N GLY A 165 73.52 -11.45 0.37
CA GLY A 165 72.54 -10.40 0.64
C GLY A 165 71.81 -9.92 -0.62
N SER A 166 72.54 -9.71 -1.71
CA SER A 166 71.95 -9.30 -3.00
C SER A 166 71.04 -10.37 -3.58
N LEU A 167 71.47 -11.64 -3.54
CA LEU A 167 70.68 -12.78 -4.03
C LEU A 167 69.37 -12.93 -3.25
N LEU A 168 69.41 -12.84 -1.91
CA LEU A 168 68.21 -12.92 -1.08
C LEU A 168 67.24 -11.76 -1.34
N CYS A 169 67.76 -10.53 -1.47
CA CYS A 169 66.94 -9.37 -1.82
C CYS A 169 66.24 -9.54 -3.18
N ALA A 170 66.96 -10.02 -4.19
CA ALA A 170 66.40 -10.26 -5.52
C ALA A 170 65.27 -11.31 -5.48
N VAL A 171 65.50 -12.44 -4.78
CA VAL A 171 64.48 -13.49 -4.61
C VAL A 171 63.26 -12.95 -3.88
N PHE A 172 63.44 -12.14 -2.84
CA PHE A 172 62.34 -11.57 -2.08
C PHE A 172 61.49 -10.60 -2.92
N VAL A 173 62.13 -9.72 -3.67
CA VAL A 173 61.44 -8.77 -4.57
C VAL A 173 60.66 -9.53 -5.66
N CYS A 174 61.25 -10.57 -6.25
CA CYS A 174 60.56 -11.44 -7.21
C CYS A 174 59.36 -12.16 -6.58
N ALA A 175 59.50 -12.68 -5.35
CA ALA A 175 58.41 -13.36 -4.66
C ALA A 175 57.26 -12.39 -4.33
N VAL A 176 57.57 -11.20 -3.81
CA VAL A 176 56.56 -10.18 -3.48
C VAL A 176 55.82 -9.73 -4.74
N THR A 177 56.53 -9.45 -5.83
CA THR A 177 55.90 -9.05 -7.10
C THR A 177 55.02 -10.15 -7.70
N PHE A 178 55.40 -11.42 -7.55
CA PHE A 178 54.58 -12.57 -7.95
C PHE A 178 53.29 -12.68 -7.11
N VAL A 179 53.39 -12.54 -5.79
CA VAL A 179 52.23 -12.56 -4.89
C VAL A 179 51.27 -11.41 -5.19
N LEU A 180 51.78 -10.19 -5.41
CA LEU A 180 50.94 -9.05 -5.78
C LEU A 180 50.22 -9.27 -7.12
N ASN A 181 50.88 -9.89 -8.11
CA ASN A 181 50.23 -10.25 -9.37
C ASN A 181 49.13 -11.29 -9.20
N ILE A 182 49.35 -12.33 -8.38
CA ILE A 182 48.32 -13.32 -8.07
C ILE A 182 47.13 -12.65 -7.37
N ILE A 183 47.40 -11.82 -6.34
CA ILE A 183 46.37 -11.08 -5.62
C ILE A 183 45.59 -10.20 -6.61
N TRP A 184 46.26 -9.51 -7.52
CA TRP A 184 45.62 -8.69 -8.55
C TRP A 184 44.66 -9.52 -9.44
N ILE A 185 45.10 -10.68 -9.93
CA ILE A 185 44.27 -11.57 -10.76
C ILE A 185 43.06 -12.09 -9.96
N LEU A 186 43.28 -12.49 -8.70
CA LEU A 186 42.21 -12.97 -7.81
C LEU A 186 41.21 -11.85 -7.51
N CYS A 187 41.67 -10.65 -7.16
CA CYS A 187 40.82 -9.48 -6.93
C CYS A 187 39.96 -9.17 -8.17
N ARG A 188 40.53 -9.21 -9.38
CA ARG A 188 39.77 -9.00 -10.62
C ARG A 188 38.70 -10.07 -10.82
N LYS A 189 39.01 -11.34 -10.55
CA LYS A 189 38.05 -12.45 -10.65
C LYS A 189 36.94 -12.34 -9.60
N LEU A 190 37.29 -12.03 -8.36
CA LEU A 190 36.34 -11.83 -7.26
C LEU A 190 35.43 -10.63 -7.52
N PHE A 191 35.97 -9.53 -8.05
CA PHE A 191 35.19 -8.35 -8.40
C PHE A 191 34.17 -8.63 -9.50
N LEU A 192 34.59 -9.29 -10.59
CA LEU A 192 33.67 -9.71 -11.67
C LEU A 192 32.63 -10.71 -11.16
N TRP A 193 33.04 -11.65 -10.32
CA TRP A 193 32.11 -12.58 -9.67
C TRP A 193 31.12 -11.85 -8.77
N TRP A 194 31.57 -10.85 -8.01
CA TRP A 194 30.74 -10.06 -7.10
C TRP A 194 29.72 -9.21 -7.87
N ILE A 195 30.10 -8.58 -8.98
CA ILE A 195 29.16 -7.87 -9.87
C ILE A 195 28.09 -8.83 -10.39
N ASN A 196 28.48 -9.97 -10.94
CA ASN A 196 27.52 -10.97 -11.42
C ASN A 196 26.61 -11.50 -10.30
N ARG A 197 27.15 -11.68 -9.09
CA ARG A 197 26.39 -12.11 -7.91
C ARG A 197 25.39 -11.04 -7.47
N ALA A 198 25.80 -9.76 -7.47
CA ALA A 198 24.96 -8.62 -7.14
C ALA A 198 23.81 -8.46 -8.16
N GLU A 199 24.09 -8.63 -9.46
CA GLU A 199 23.07 -8.60 -10.52
C GLU A 199 22.07 -9.76 -10.40
N ARG A 200 22.53 -10.96 -10.02
CA ARG A 200 21.61 -12.08 -9.73
C ARG A 200 20.75 -11.78 -8.50
N LEU A 201 21.33 -11.23 -7.44
CA LEU A 201 20.63 -10.92 -6.21
C LEU A 201 19.62 -9.77 -6.41
N SER A 202 19.95 -8.76 -7.24
CA SER A 202 19.05 -7.67 -7.58
C SER A 202 17.85 -8.15 -8.40
N ARG A 203 18.04 -9.07 -9.36
CA ARG A 203 16.94 -9.71 -10.09
C ARG A 203 16.00 -10.50 -9.18
N VAL A 204 16.54 -11.31 -8.28
CA VAL A 204 15.74 -12.07 -7.31
C VAL A 204 14.96 -11.11 -6.39
N ARG A 205 15.60 -10.03 -5.93
CA ARG A 205 14.93 -9.01 -5.13
C ARG A 205 13.80 -8.32 -5.90
N SER A 206 14.03 -7.94 -7.14
CA SER A 206 13.01 -7.33 -8.00
C SER A 206 11.83 -8.27 -8.24
N MET A 207 12.08 -9.57 -8.46
CA MET A 207 11.03 -10.58 -8.59
C MET A 207 10.26 -10.77 -7.28
N ALA A 208 10.95 -10.81 -6.13
CA ALA A 208 10.31 -10.90 -4.82
C ALA A 208 9.43 -9.68 -4.54
N GLU A 209 9.93 -8.48 -4.85
CA GLU A 209 9.16 -7.23 -4.73
C GLU A 209 7.93 -7.23 -5.66
N ALA A 210 8.05 -7.76 -6.88
CA ALA A 210 6.92 -7.92 -7.79
C ALA A 210 5.90 -8.95 -7.26
N MET A 211 6.36 -10.06 -6.69
CA MET A 211 5.50 -11.09 -6.09
C MET A 211 4.75 -10.55 -4.87
N GLU A 212 5.42 -9.77 -4.01
CA GLU A 212 4.78 -9.11 -2.87
C GLU A 212 3.75 -8.07 -3.32
N LYS A 213 4.07 -7.25 -4.33
CA LYS A 213 3.11 -6.31 -4.92
C LYS A 213 1.89 -7.03 -5.48
N TYR A 214 2.09 -8.14 -6.21
CA TYR A 214 1.01 -8.96 -6.74
C TYR A 214 0.14 -9.54 -5.62
N ARG A 215 0.76 -10.05 -4.55
CA ARG A 215 0.04 -10.57 -3.38
C ARG A 215 -0.81 -9.48 -2.70
N ARG A 216 -0.28 -8.26 -2.55
CA ARG A 216 -1.03 -7.11 -2.01
C ARG A 216 -2.21 -6.75 -2.89
N GLN A 217 -2.02 -6.65 -4.21
CA GLN A 217 -3.09 -6.37 -5.16
C GLN A 217 -4.19 -7.44 -5.14
N GLN A 218 -3.83 -8.72 -5.02
CA GLN A 218 -4.82 -9.79 -4.89
C GLN A 218 -5.65 -9.66 -3.61
N LEU A 219 -5.01 -9.31 -2.49
CA LEU A 219 -5.69 -9.13 -1.22
C LEU A 219 -6.59 -7.88 -1.22
N GLU A 220 -6.13 -6.78 -1.82
CA GLU A 220 -6.92 -5.56 -2.01
C GLU A 220 -8.13 -5.81 -2.92
N ASN A 221 -7.95 -6.51 -4.05
CA ASN A 221 -9.04 -6.86 -4.95
C ASN A 221 -10.06 -7.78 -4.25
N LEU A 222 -9.59 -8.71 -3.41
CA LEU A 222 -10.49 -9.55 -2.61
C LEU A 222 -11.26 -8.74 -1.56
N HIS A 223 -10.58 -7.84 -0.84
CA HIS A 223 -11.22 -6.91 0.09
C HIS A 223 -12.24 -6.02 -0.60
N GLU A 224 -11.91 -5.45 -1.76
CA GLU A 224 -12.82 -4.61 -2.53
C GLU A 224 -14.03 -5.40 -3.02
N LYS A 225 -13.84 -6.62 -3.55
CA LYS A 225 -14.94 -7.51 -3.95
C LYS A 225 -15.84 -7.87 -2.77
N TYR A 226 -15.25 -8.20 -1.63
CA TYR A 226 -15.99 -8.50 -0.41
C TYR A 226 -16.79 -7.28 0.05
N HIS A 227 -16.15 -6.12 0.12
CA HIS A 227 -16.80 -4.87 0.52
C HIS A 227 -17.93 -4.49 -0.43
N ARG A 228 -17.75 -4.61 -1.76
CA ARG A 228 -18.81 -4.40 -2.76
C ARG A 228 -19.98 -5.35 -2.55
N ARG A 229 -19.72 -6.64 -2.29
CA ARG A 229 -20.79 -7.62 -2.02
C ARG A 229 -21.56 -7.26 -0.75
N VAL A 230 -20.86 -6.89 0.32
CA VAL A 230 -21.49 -6.48 1.58
C VAL A 230 -22.34 -5.24 1.39
N THR A 231 -21.83 -4.22 0.67
CA THR A 231 -22.62 -3.01 0.37
C THR A 231 -23.83 -3.35 -0.48
N THR A 232 -23.69 -4.18 -1.52
CA THR A 232 -24.83 -4.60 -2.35
C THR A 232 -25.87 -5.38 -1.54
N ILE A 233 -25.48 -6.28 -0.63
CA ILE A 233 -26.41 -7.01 0.24
C ILE A 233 -27.15 -6.03 1.17
N ARG A 234 -26.41 -5.11 1.79
CA ARG A 234 -26.99 -4.08 2.66
C ARG A 234 -27.97 -3.19 1.90
N ASP A 235 -27.60 -2.73 0.71
CA ASP A 235 -28.43 -1.84 -0.10
C ASP A 235 -29.68 -2.59 -0.60
N ASN A 236 -29.53 -3.86 -1.04
CA ASN A 236 -30.66 -4.73 -1.36
C ASN A 236 -31.60 -4.95 -0.17
N TYR A 237 -31.05 -5.14 1.03
CA TYR A 237 -31.84 -5.26 2.25
C TYR A 237 -32.64 -3.98 2.54
N HIS A 238 -32.01 -2.81 2.41
CA HIS A 238 -32.72 -1.53 2.56
C HIS A 238 -33.83 -1.35 1.52
N VAL A 239 -33.58 -1.72 0.26
CA VAL A 239 -34.60 -1.69 -0.79
C VAL A 239 -35.76 -2.63 -0.46
N GLN A 240 -35.49 -3.85 0.02
CA GLN A 240 -36.53 -4.79 0.44
C GLN A 240 -37.35 -4.26 1.61
N VAL A 241 -36.69 -3.68 2.63
CA VAL A 241 -37.37 -3.07 3.77
C VAL A 241 -38.24 -1.91 3.33
N GLU A 242 -37.75 -1.05 2.43
CA GLU A 242 -38.53 0.09 1.91
C GLU A 242 -39.69 -0.37 1.01
N GLN A 243 -39.50 -1.45 0.26
CA GLN A 243 -40.57 -2.08 -0.51
C GLN A 243 -41.65 -2.65 0.40
N ILE A 244 -41.27 -3.33 1.49
CA ILE A 244 -42.23 -3.82 2.48
C ILE A 244 -42.95 -2.64 3.13
N ARG A 245 -42.22 -1.60 3.56
CA ARG A 245 -42.78 -0.39 4.18
C ARG A 245 -43.76 0.32 3.25
N SER A 246 -43.41 0.53 1.98
CA SER A 246 -44.29 1.14 0.98
C SER A 246 -45.48 0.24 0.64
N SER A 247 -45.32 -1.08 0.59
CA SER A 247 -46.44 -2.01 0.40
C SER A 247 -47.43 -1.95 1.56
N TYR A 248 -46.96 -1.87 2.81
CA TYR A 248 -47.81 -1.69 3.99
C TYR A 248 -48.47 -0.31 4.00
N ALA A 249 -47.74 0.75 3.66
CA ALA A 249 -48.32 2.10 3.54
C ALA A 249 -49.44 2.13 2.50
N ASN A 250 -49.22 1.54 1.32
CA ASN A 250 -50.23 1.40 0.27
C ASN A 250 -51.42 0.53 0.70
N GLN A 251 -51.20 -0.54 1.46
CA GLN A 251 -52.29 -1.36 2.01
C GLN A 251 -53.14 -0.54 2.99
N VAL A 252 -52.50 0.19 3.91
CA VAL A 252 -53.19 1.07 4.86
C VAL A 252 -53.97 2.17 4.14
N GLU A 253 -53.39 2.77 3.10
CA GLU A 253 -54.05 3.76 2.26
C GLU A 253 -55.28 3.15 1.55
N ARG A 254 -55.15 1.97 0.94
CA ARG A 254 -56.30 1.26 0.35
C ARG A 254 -57.39 0.94 1.36
N PHE A 255 -57.05 0.54 2.58
CA PHE A 255 -58.05 0.32 3.64
C PHE A 255 -58.73 1.61 4.06
N ARG A 256 -57.98 2.71 4.13
CA ARG A 256 -58.53 4.05 4.40
C ARG A 256 -59.45 4.52 3.29
N ASP A 257 -59.07 4.33 2.03
CA ASP A 257 -59.87 4.66 0.86
C ASP A 257 -61.11 3.78 0.75
N TYR A 258 -60.99 2.48 1.01
CA TYR A 258 -62.15 1.58 1.08
C TYR A 258 -63.12 2.03 2.16
N ARG A 259 -62.62 2.40 3.35
CA ARG A 259 -63.45 2.96 4.41
C ARG A 259 -64.10 4.27 3.96
N HIS A 260 -63.34 5.17 3.34
CA HIS A 260 -63.82 6.47 2.85
C HIS A 260 -64.92 6.29 1.80
N THR A 261 -64.68 5.46 0.79
CA THR A 261 -65.65 5.15 -0.27
C THR A 261 -66.91 4.46 0.27
N GLN A 262 -66.78 3.58 1.27
CA GLN A 262 -67.95 3.01 1.98
C GLN A 262 -68.74 4.08 2.73
N PHE A 263 -68.07 5.00 3.43
CA PHE A 263 -68.73 6.14 4.07
C PHE A 263 -69.41 7.05 3.04
N GLU A 264 -68.74 7.37 1.93
CA GLU A 264 -69.33 8.16 0.85
C GLU A 264 -70.53 7.46 0.23
N HIS A 265 -70.46 6.16 -0.06
CA HIS A 265 -71.57 5.39 -0.59
C HIS A 265 -72.76 5.36 0.39
N MET A 266 -72.51 5.15 1.69
CA MET A 266 -73.55 5.21 2.71
C MET A 266 -74.15 6.61 2.83
N THR A 267 -73.32 7.65 2.77
CA THR A 267 -73.76 9.06 2.80
C THR A 267 -74.59 9.39 1.58
N GLN A 268 -74.16 9.01 0.37
CA GLN A 268 -74.92 9.15 -0.87
C GLN A 268 -76.24 8.40 -0.81
N HIS A 269 -76.27 7.19 -0.24
CA HIS A 269 -77.51 6.45 -0.05
C HIS A 269 -78.48 7.18 0.91
N LEU A 270 -77.96 7.73 2.02
CA LEU A 270 -78.75 8.54 2.95
C LEU A 270 -79.25 9.84 2.31
N ASP A 271 -78.42 10.53 1.55
CA ASP A 271 -78.77 11.75 0.83
C ASP A 271 -79.82 11.47 -0.24
N ASN A 272 -79.69 10.36 -0.99
CA ASN A 272 -80.72 9.92 -1.93
C ASN A 272 -82.04 9.60 -1.23
N LEU A 273 -82.02 8.97 -0.05
CA LEU A 273 -83.23 8.69 0.71
C LEU A 273 -83.90 9.97 1.21
N ARG A 274 -83.09 10.92 1.71
CA ARG A 274 -83.52 12.26 2.12
C ARG A 274 -84.13 13.02 0.95
N GLU A 275 -83.49 13.01 -0.21
CA GLU A 275 -83.96 13.67 -1.42
C GLU A 275 -85.26 13.04 -1.93
N ASN A 276 -85.35 11.71 -1.98
CA ASN A 276 -86.59 11.01 -2.32
C ASN A 276 -87.74 11.36 -1.37
N TYR A 277 -87.47 11.42 -0.06
CA TYR A 277 -88.47 11.82 0.94
C TYR A 277 -88.91 13.28 0.73
N ASN A 278 -87.97 14.19 0.50
CA ASN A 278 -88.28 15.60 0.22
C ASN A 278 -89.10 15.74 -1.07
N GLN A 279 -88.78 14.98 -2.11
CA GLN A 279 -89.57 14.96 -3.35
C GLN A 279 -90.97 14.39 -3.13
N GLN A 280 -91.13 13.32 -2.34
CA GLN A 280 -92.44 12.80 -1.98
C GLN A 280 -93.26 13.82 -1.18
N MET A 281 -92.64 14.47 -0.20
CA MET A 281 -93.26 15.52 0.60
C MET A 281 -93.64 16.73 -0.28
N GLY A 282 -92.78 17.10 -1.23
CA GLY A 282 -93.05 18.12 -2.23
C GLY A 282 -94.26 17.75 -3.09
N ARG A 283 -94.29 16.54 -3.66
CA ARG A 283 -95.43 16.03 -4.44
C ARG A 283 -96.71 16.00 -3.60
N MET A 284 -96.65 15.53 -2.35
CA MET A 284 -97.79 15.51 -1.42
C MET A 284 -98.33 16.91 -1.18
N ARG A 285 -97.45 17.89 -0.96
CA ARG A 285 -97.81 19.30 -0.79
C ARG A 285 -98.44 19.86 -2.06
N ASP A 286 -97.88 19.54 -3.24
CA ASP A 286 -98.41 20.00 -4.53
C ASP A 286 -99.78 19.36 -4.84
N PHE A 287 -99.99 18.08 -4.49
CA PHE A 287 -101.30 17.43 -4.59
C PHE A 287 -102.32 18.08 -3.65
N GLY A 288 -101.93 18.38 -2.40
CA GLY A 288 -102.76 19.11 -1.45
C GLY A 288 -103.12 20.51 -1.96
N ALA A 289 -102.15 21.24 -2.50
CA ALA A 289 -102.35 22.56 -3.08
C ALA A 289 -103.29 22.52 -4.29
N ARG A 290 -103.06 21.61 -5.24
CA ARG A 290 -103.94 21.43 -6.42
C ARG A 290 -105.36 21.07 -6.01
N ARG A 291 -105.54 20.22 -4.99
CA ARG A 291 -106.88 19.86 -4.50
C ARG A 291 -107.57 21.03 -3.81
N ALA A 292 -106.84 21.85 -3.06
CA ALA A 292 -107.37 23.08 -2.47
C ALA A 292 -107.77 24.10 -3.55
N GLU A 293 -106.93 24.29 -4.58
CA GLU A 293 -107.24 25.14 -5.74
C GLU A 293 -108.50 24.65 -6.48
N GLN A 294 -108.61 23.35 -6.74
CA GLN A 294 -109.80 22.77 -7.37
C GLN A 294 -111.08 23.02 -6.55
N LEU A 295 -111.00 22.89 -5.22
CA LEU A 295 -112.12 23.17 -4.33
C LEU A 295 -112.50 24.66 -4.39
N LEU A 296 -111.53 25.56 -4.31
CA LEU A 296 -111.75 27.02 -4.43
C LEU A 296 -112.38 27.39 -5.77
N GLU A 297 -111.84 26.88 -6.88
CA GLU A 297 -112.34 27.14 -8.21
C GLU A 297 -113.76 26.56 -8.41
N SER A 298 -114.05 25.40 -7.81
CA SER A 298 -115.40 24.82 -7.83
C SER A 298 -116.40 25.65 -7.03
N TYR A 299 -116.00 26.15 -5.87
CA TYR A 299 -116.80 27.05 -5.04
C TYR A 299 -117.06 28.37 -5.76
N GLU A 300 -116.05 28.95 -6.39
CA GLU A 300 -116.18 30.18 -7.18
C GLU A 300 -117.16 30.00 -8.35
N ARG A 301 -117.08 28.89 -9.09
CA ARG A 301 -118.04 28.56 -10.15
C ARG A 301 -119.47 28.37 -9.63
N GLN A 302 -119.65 27.85 -8.42
CA GLN A 302 -120.98 27.73 -7.79
C GLN A 302 -121.53 29.11 -7.41
N VAL A 303 -120.72 29.94 -6.76
CA VAL A 303 -121.10 31.32 -6.39
C VAL A 303 -121.43 32.15 -7.63
N ASN A 304 -120.65 32.03 -8.70
CA ASN A 304 -120.93 32.72 -9.97
C ASN A 304 -122.23 32.23 -10.62
N ARG A 305 -122.53 30.93 -10.57
CA ARG A 305 -123.83 30.39 -11.03
C ARG A 305 -125.01 30.89 -10.19
N LEU A 306 -124.84 30.99 -8.88
CA LEU A 306 -125.86 31.56 -7.99
C LEU A 306 -126.10 33.04 -8.29
N ARG A 307 -125.02 33.81 -8.53
CA ARG A 307 -125.10 35.23 -8.94
C ARG A 307 -125.77 35.40 -10.29
N THR A 308 -125.47 34.57 -11.29
CA THR A 308 -126.13 34.67 -12.61
C THR A 308 -127.59 34.26 -12.55
N PHE A 309 -127.93 33.21 -11.79
CA PHE A 309 -129.31 32.80 -11.57
C PHE A 309 -130.14 33.88 -10.86
N SER A 310 -129.60 34.49 -9.80
CA SER A 310 -130.29 35.57 -9.08
C SER A 310 -130.47 36.82 -9.94
N LEU A 311 -129.47 37.20 -10.75
CA LEU A 311 -129.60 38.26 -11.74
C LEU A 311 -130.66 37.94 -12.80
N GLN A 312 -130.71 36.71 -13.30
CA GLN A 312 -131.69 36.29 -14.31
C GLN A 312 -133.12 36.26 -13.76
N GLN A 313 -133.33 35.80 -12.52
CA GLN A 313 -134.62 35.89 -11.83
C GLN A 313 -135.06 37.35 -11.66
N ARG A 314 -134.15 38.23 -11.21
CA ARG A 314 -134.44 39.67 -11.07
C ARG A 314 -134.85 40.31 -12.40
N LEU A 315 -134.15 39.99 -13.49
CA LEU A 315 -134.50 40.48 -14.84
C LEU A 315 -135.84 39.94 -15.34
N LYS A 316 -136.17 38.66 -15.07
CA LYS A 316 -137.49 38.09 -15.40
C LYS A 316 -138.61 38.80 -14.66
N LEU A 317 -138.46 39.03 -13.35
CA LEU A 317 -139.43 39.79 -12.56
C LEU A 317 -139.60 41.20 -13.10
N GLN A 318 -138.50 41.90 -13.40
CA GLN A 318 -138.55 43.25 -13.96
C GLN A 318 -139.28 43.29 -15.31
N ARG A 319 -139.09 42.29 -16.18
CA ARG A 319 -139.84 42.17 -17.44
C ARG A 319 -141.32 41.92 -17.21
N GLN A 320 -141.68 41.02 -16.29
CA GLN A 320 -143.07 40.75 -15.93
C GLN A 320 -143.75 42.00 -15.35
N TYR A 321 -143.08 42.75 -14.48
CA TYR A 321 -143.58 44.02 -13.94
C TYR A 321 -143.78 45.06 -15.05
N LYS A 322 -142.82 45.23 -15.98
CA LYS A 322 -142.98 46.16 -17.12
C LYS A 322 -144.17 45.79 -18.02
N VAL A 323 -144.41 44.51 -18.28
CA VAL A 323 -145.56 44.05 -19.07
C VAL A 323 -146.88 44.31 -18.33
N LYS A 324 -146.94 43.97 -17.03
CA LYS A 324 -148.11 44.26 -16.18
C LYS A 324 -148.40 45.76 -16.10
N GLN A 325 -147.36 46.60 -16.01
CA GLN A 325 -147.51 48.06 -15.98
C GLN A 325 -148.04 48.61 -17.31
N ARG A 326 -147.57 48.10 -18.46
CA ARG A 326 -148.14 48.46 -19.77
C ARG A 326 -149.60 48.04 -19.90
N TYR A 327 -149.97 46.88 -19.38
CA TYR A 327 -151.36 46.41 -19.39
C TYR A 327 -152.25 47.27 -18.49
N LEU A 328 -151.79 47.63 -17.29
CA LEU A 328 -152.52 48.48 -16.35
C LEU A 328 -152.69 49.89 -16.90
N ASN A 329 -151.66 50.48 -17.53
CA ASN A 329 -151.79 51.77 -18.23
C ASN A 329 -152.81 51.69 -19.38
N LYS A 330 -152.82 50.61 -20.16
CA LYS A 330 -153.82 50.40 -21.23
C LYS A 330 -155.25 50.27 -20.70
N LEU A 331 -155.43 49.60 -19.56
CA LEU A 331 -156.73 49.55 -18.87
C LEU A 331 -157.14 50.94 -18.39
N LEU A 332 -156.21 51.70 -17.80
CA LEU A 332 -156.48 53.02 -17.25
C LEU A 332 -156.85 54.04 -18.35
N GLU A 333 -156.20 53.98 -19.51
CA GLU A 333 -156.58 54.74 -20.71
C GLU A 333 -157.97 54.32 -21.22
N ALA A 334 -158.32 53.04 -21.17
CA ALA A 334 -159.63 52.55 -21.58
C ALA A 334 -160.78 52.94 -20.62
N PHE A 335 -160.49 53.22 -19.35
CA PHE A 335 -161.48 53.72 -18.38
C PHE A 335 -161.76 55.22 -18.51
N ALA A 336 -160.92 55.98 -19.23
CA ALA A 336 -160.93 57.44 -19.22
C ALA A 336 -161.88 58.11 -20.26
N ASP A 337 -162.56 57.36 -21.14
CA ASP A 337 -163.49 57.92 -22.13
C ASP A 337 -164.98 57.61 -21.79
N PRO A 338 -165.79 58.62 -21.41
CA PRO A 338 -167.23 58.48 -21.19
C PRO A 338 -168.03 58.83 -22.46
N ASN A 339 -169.15 58.14 -22.66
CA ASN A 339 -170.20 58.34 -23.69
C ASN A 339 -170.19 57.38 -24.88
N ASN A 340 -170.50 56.09 -24.65
CA ASN A 340 -171.32 55.31 -25.59
C ASN A 340 -171.86 54.03 -24.90
N PRO A 341 -173.20 53.86 -24.71
CA PRO A 341 -173.77 52.70 -24.03
C PRO A 341 -173.65 51.37 -24.81
N GLU A 342 -173.31 51.36 -26.09
CA GLU A 342 -173.09 50.11 -26.85
C GLU A 342 -171.69 49.49 -26.63
N ALA A 343 -170.74 50.24 -26.06
CA ALA A 343 -169.39 49.74 -25.84
C ALA A 343 -169.30 48.81 -24.62
N VAL A 344 -170.24 48.88 -23.67
CA VAL A 344 -170.21 48.11 -22.42
C VAL A 344 -170.38 46.60 -22.65
N SER A 345 -171.19 46.19 -23.62
CA SER A 345 -171.42 44.77 -23.93
C SER A 345 -170.21 44.07 -24.56
N LYS A 346 -169.49 44.75 -25.47
CA LYS A 346 -168.22 44.21 -26.00
C LYS A 346 -167.08 44.21 -24.96
N ARG A 347 -167.17 45.06 -23.92
CA ARG A 347 -166.17 45.20 -22.86
C ARG A 347 -166.19 44.05 -21.85
N GLU A 348 -167.36 43.50 -21.51
CA GLU A 348 -167.46 42.32 -20.62
C GLU A 348 -166.95 41.02 -21.28
N ALA A 349 -167.13 40.88 -22.59
CA ALA A 349 -166.67 39.69 -23.33
C ALA A 349 -165.13 39.59 -23.37
N ALA A 350 -164.43 40.71 -23.56
CA ALA A 350 -162.96 40.74 -23.58
C ALA A 350 -162.33 40.53 -22.19
N ILE A 351 -163.02 40.91 -21.12
CA ILE A 351 -162.56 40.68 -19.73
C ILE A 351 -162.67 39.20 -19.36
N ARG A 352 -163.68 38.48 -19.87
CA ARG A 352 -163.83 37.02 -19.66
C ARG A 352 -162.77 36.21 -20.37
N GLU A 353 -162.38 36.62 -21.59
CA GLU A 353 -161.36 35.93 -22.38
C GLU A 353 -159.94 36.14 -21.83
N ALA A 354 -159.64 37.31 -21.24
CA ALA A 354 -158.34 37.58 -20.62
C ALA A 354 -158.12 36.86 -19.27
N LEU A 355 -159.18 36.36 -18.64
CA LEU A 355 -159.14 35.57 -17.41
C LEU A 355 -158.95 34.06 -17.66
N GLU A 356 -159.10 33.61 -18.91
CA GLU A 356 -158.90 32.22 -19.31
C GLU A 356 -157.70 32.11 -20.25
N LEU A 357 -156.49 32.08 -19.67
CA LEU A 357 -155.36 31.47 -20.36
C LEU A 357 -154.68 30.41 -19.50
N PRO A 358 -154.35 29.25 -20.12
CA PRO A 358 -154.25 27.97 -19.44
C PRO A 358 -152.84 27.71 -18.90
N ASP A 359 -152.77 26.99 -17.77
CA ASP A 359 -151.52 26.47 -17.21
C ASP A 359 -150.84 25.47 -18.16
N PRO A 360 -149.55 25.65 -18.50
CA PRO A 360 -148.76 24.59 -19.10
C PRO A 360 -148.12 23.68 -18.04
N PRO A 361 -147.86 22.41 -18.40
CA PRO A 361 -147.91 21.25 -17.50
C PRO A 361 -146.62 21.00 -16.70
N ARG A 362 -146.80 20.38 -15.54
CA ARG A 362 -145.73 19.76 -14.74
C ARG A 362 -145.21 18.51 -15.45
N SER A 363 -143.98 18.55 -15.95
CA SER A 363 -143.19 17.36 -16.27
C SER A 363 -142.03 17.22 -15.27
N PRO A 364 -141.78 16.01 -14.74
CA PRO A 364 -140.87 15.80 -13.63
C PRO A 364 -139.40 15.95 -14.05
N LEU A 365 -138.63 16.61 -13.21
CA LEU A 365 -137.18 16.68 -13.28
C LEU A 365 -136.61 15.26 -13.32
N SER A 366 -136.03 14.91 -14.48
CA SER A 366 -135.11 13.79 -14.60
C SER A 366 -133.95 14.02 -13.64
N ARG A 367 -133.88 13.19 -12.60
CA ARG A 367 -132.69 13.05 -11.75
C ARG A 367 -131.54 12.62 -12.66
N SER A 368 -130.67 13.57 -13.03
CA SER A 368 -129.35 13.21 -13.55
C SER A 368 -128.54 12.62 -12.39
N SER A 369 -127.95 11.46 -12.66
CA SER A 369 -127.13 10.72 -11.71
C SER A 369 -126.01 11.62 -11.17
N SER A 370 -125.99 11.82 -9.85
CA SER A 370 -124.86 12.43 -9.17
C SER A 370 -123.62 11.57 -9.42
N TYR A 371 -122.60 12.17 -10.02
CA TYR A 371 -121.26 11.62 -10.32
C TYR A 371 -120.42 11.27 -9.06
N TYR A 372 -121.06 11.16 -7.90
CA TYR A 372 -120.42 10.88 -6.62
C TYR A 372 -121.24 9.84 -5.87
N SER A 373 -121.16 8.59 -6.29
CA SER A 373 -121.21 7.49 -5.32
C SER A 373 -119.79 7.29 -4.79
N LEU A 374 -119.66 7.30 -3.47
CA LEU A 374 -118.47 6.87 -2.75
C LEU A 374 -118.14 5.41 -3.15
N PRO A 375 -116.85 4.99 -3.15
CA PRO A 375 -116.51 3.59 -3.35
C PRO A 375 -117.21 2.74 -2.29
N GLU A 376 -118.02 1.77 -2.73
CA GLU A 376 -118.65 0.78 -1.87
C GLU A 376 -117.57 -0.19 -1.39
N TYR A 377 -117.29 -0.18 -0.08
CA TYR A 377 -116.43 -1.19 0.55
C TYR A 377 -117.28 -2.43 0.78
N VAL A 378 -116.91 -3.56 0.18
CA VAL A 378 -117.49 -4.87 0.51
C VAL A 378 -116.78 -5.40 1.74
N LEU A 379 -117.56 -5.78 2.75
CA LEU A 379 -117.09 -6.48 3.95
C LEU A 379 -117.20 -7.99 3.69
N ASP A 380 -116.07 -8.69 3.76
CA ASP A 380 -116.07 -10.14 3.89
C ASP A 380 -116.33 -10.53 5.37
N GLU A 381 -116.79 -11.77 5.63
CA GLU A 381 -117.21 -12.30 6.94
C GLU A 381 -116.11 -12.25 8.04
N ASP A 382 -114.88 -11.84 7.69
CA ASP A 382 -113.70 -11.82 8.55
C ASP A 382 -113.33 -10.39 9.03
N GLY A 383 -114.07 -9.35 8.61
CA GLY A 383 -113.95 -7.98 9.14
C GLY A 383 -112.72 -7.16 8.73
N SER A 384 -111.97 -7.53 7.68
CA SER A 384 -110.81 -6.77 7.17
C SER A 384 -111.12 -6.02 5.86
N LEU A 385 -110.68 -4.76 5.76
CA LEU A 385 -110.97 -3.84 4.64
C LEU A 385 -109.92 -3.93 3.52
N HIS A 386 -110.32 -4.22 2.27
CA HIS A 386 -109.41 -4.24 1.11
C HIS A 386 -109.89 -3.39 -0.08
N ASN A 387 -108.94 -2.83 -0.85
CA ASN A 387 -109.17 -2.11 -2.12
C ASN A 387 -109.15 -3.08 -3.32
N PRO A 388 -109.97 -2.86 -4.37
CA PRO A 388 -109.91 -3.68 -5.58
C PRO A 388 -108.71 -3.30 -6.48
N PRO A 389 -108.10 -4.26 -7.21
CA PRO A 389 -106.94 -4.02 -8.05
C PRO A 389 -107.38 -3.41 -9.39
N ARG A 390 -106.72 -2.32 -9.84
CA ARG A 390 -106.94 -1.75 -11.17
C ARG A 390 -105.70 -1.86 -12.06
N SER A 391 -105.82 -2.79 -13.01
CA SER A 391 -105.30 -2.84 -14.38
C SER A 391 -103.80 -2.62 -14.66
N VAL A 392 -103.17 -3.75 -14.98
CA VAL A 392 -101.93 -4.00 -15.74
C VAL A 392 -102.04 -3.50 -17.19
N ILE A 393 -101.02 -2.79 -17.73
CA ILE A 393 -100.39 -2.92 -19.09
C ILE A 393 -99.07 -2.07 -19.14
N PRO A 394 -98.07 -2.29 -20.03
CA PRO A 394 -97.07 -3.37 -20.08
C PRO A 394 -95.59 -2.89 -20.01
N LEU A 395 -94.69 -3.78 -19.57
CA LEU A 395 -93.24 -3.66 -19.77
C LEU A 395 -92.85 -4.02 -21.22
N LYS A 396 -92.13 -3.13 -21.91
CA LYS A 396 -91.33 -3.47 -23.11
C LYS A 396 -89.89 -3.77 -22.72
N ARG A 397 -89.44 -4.95 -23.14
CA ARG A 397 -88.10 -5.52 -23.00
C ARG A 397 -87.27 -5.14 -24.23
N PHE A 398 -86.11 -4.51 -24.05
CA PHE A 398 -85.02 -4.53 -25.03
C PHE A 398 -83.70 -4.75 -24.29
N LYS A 399 -83.12 -5.94 -24.52
CA LYS A 399 -81.71 -6.25 -24.25
C LYS A 399 -80.95 -5.94 -25.53
N LEU A 400 -79.82 -5.25 -25.43
CA LEU A 400 -78.83 -5.17 -26.49
C LEU A 400 -77.43 -5.49 -25.91
N ASN A 401 -76.91 -6.58 -26.46
CA ASN A 401 -75.53 -6.99 -26.76
C ASN A 401 -74.42 -6.99 -25.72
N LYS A 402 -73.92 -8.22 -25.58
CA LYS A 402 -72.59 -8.64 -25.14
C LYS A 402 -71.79 -9.01 -26.39
N GLU A 403 -70.78 -8.21 -26.69
CA GLU A 403 -69.66 -8.44 -27.61
C GLU A 403 -68.54 -7.55 -27.06
N MET A 404 -67.24 -7.82 -27.12
CA MET A 404 -66.44 -8.93 -27.61
C MET A 404 -65.04 -8.46 -27.18
N MET A 405 -64.31 -9.25 -26.40
CA MET A 405 -62.89 -8.96 -26.18
C MET A 405 -62.12 -10.26 -26.36
N ALA A 406 -61.71 -10.45 -27.61
CA ALA A 406 -60.58 -11.27 -27.96
C ALA A 406 -59.32 -10.60 -27.41
N SER A 407 -58.47 -11.38 -26.75
CA SER A 407 -57.02 -11.28 -26.94
C SER A 407 -56.46 -12.70 -26.99
N PRO A 408 -55.57 -13.00 -27.93
CA PRO A 408 -55.06 -14.35 -28.16
C PRO A 408 -53.94 -14.68 -27.19
N ASP A 409 -53.86 -15.97 -26.84
CA ASP A 409 -52.61 -16.66 -26.60
C ASP A 409 -51.74 -16.58 -27.86
N ASP A 410 -50.44 -16.32 -27.70
CA ASP A 410 -49.41 -16.93 -28.54
C ASP A 410 -48.06 -16.90 -27.82
N SER A 411 -47.65 -18.07 -27.33
CA SER A 411 -46.26 -18.47 -27.20
C SER A 411 -46.22 -20.01 -27.25
N PRO A 412 -45.75 -20.59 -28.36
CA PRO A 412 -45.77 -22.01 -28.58
C PRO A 412 -44.57 -22.71 -27.94
N SER A 413 -44.74 -24.02 -27.90
CA SER A 413 -43.80 -25.03 -27.45
C SER A 413 -42.58 -25.20 -28.35
N CYS A 414 -41.60 -25.89 -27.75
CA CYS A 414 -40.83 -27.00 -28.33
C CYS A 414 -39.51 -26.72 -29.06
N SER A 415 -38.51 -27.43 -28.52
CA SER A 415 -37.65 -28.39 -29.21
C SER A 415 -36.43 -27.88 -29.98
N GLY A 416 -35.34 -28.63 -29.82
CA GLY A 416 -34.34 -28.82 -30.87
C GLY A 416 -32.93 -28.55 -30.39
N ILE A 417 -32.21 -29.54 -29.84
CA ILE A 417 -31.32 -30.47 -30.57
C ILE A 417 -29.93 -29.83 -30.84
N SER A 418 -28.90 -30.39 -30.19
CA SER A 418 -27.51 -30.78 -30.57
C SER A 418 -26.83 -30.11 -31.80
N PRO A 419 -25.47 -30.08 -31.98
CA PRO A 419 -24.48 -31.08 -31.53
C PRO A 419 -23.01 -30.59 -31.27
N THR A 420 -22.15 -31.55 -30.89
CA THR A 420 -20.72 -31.73 -31.34
C THR A 420 -19.58 -30.76 -30.94
N THR A 421 -18.56 -31.39 -30.31
CA THR A 421 -17.13 -31.40 -30.71
C THR A 421 -16.14 -30.36 -30.14
N CYS A 422 -15.23 -30.91 -29.32
CA CYS A 422 -13.78 -30.65 -29.16
C CYS A 422 -13.23 -29.22 -29.15
N THR A 423 -12.55 -28.84 -28.06
CA THR A 423 -11.11 -28.48 -28.10
C THR A 423 -10.47 -28.44 -26.69
N SER A 424 -9.61 -29.43 -26.43
CA SER A 424 -8.27 -29.37 -25.79
C SER A 424 -7.90 -28.42 -24.62
N LEU A 425 -7.37 -29.07 -23.56
CA LEU A 425 -6.10 -28.80 -22.82
C LEU A 425 -6.05 -27.62 -21.81
N PRO A 426 -5.18 -27.67 -20.74
CA PRO A 426 -3.92 -28.41 -20.67
C PRO A 426 -3.70 -29.31 -19.43
N GLY A 427 -3.09 -30.47 -19.69
CA GLY A 427 -2.20 -31.11 -18.73
C GLY A 427 -0.77 -30.72 -19.08
N THR A 428 0.00 -30.30 -18.08
CA THR A 428 1.45 -30.10 -18.21
C THR A 428 2.14 -30.97 -17.17
N SER A 429 2.67 -32.11 -17.62
CA SER A 429 3.64 -32.93 -16.88
C SER A 429 4.78 -33.27 -17.84
N GLY A 430 6.01 -32.99 -17.42
CA GLY A 430 7.28 -33.36 -18.07
C GLY A 430 8.26 -32.19 -18.05
N SER A 431 9.26 -32.11 -17.17
CA SER A 431 10.48 -32.93 -17.00
C SER A 431 11.57 -32.70 -18.06
N THR A 432 12.66 -32.10 -17.58
CA THR A 432 14.10 -32.20 -17.97
C THR A 432 14.62 -31.57 -19.27
N PRO A 433 15.70 -30.76 -19.17
CA PRO A 433 16.68 -30.54 -20.23
C PRO A 433 17.91 -31.46 -20.09
N LEU A 434 18.47 -31.84 -21.24
CA LEU A 434 19.89 -32.12 -21.46
C LEU A 434 20.46 -30.96 -22.26
#